data_AF-A0A085Z3M3-F1
#
_entry.id   AF-A0A085Z3M3-F1
#
_cell.length_a   1.000
_cell.length_b   1.000
_cell.length_c   1.000
_cell.angle_alpha   90.00
_cell.angle_beta   90.00
_cell.angle_gamma   90.00
#
_symmetry.space_group_name_H-M   'P 1'
#
loop_
_entity.id
_entity.type
_entity.pdbx_description
1 polymer ?
#
loop_
_entity_poly.entity_id
_entity_poly.type
_entity_poly.pdbx_seq_one_letter_code
_entity_poly.pdbx_strand_id
1 'polypeptide(L)'
;MKNIFLLLFCLIFRLFSAQLNPGPSVESQIDSEIIRAEKVSKGDPTQSIELLNEIYRDSKKADYKKGLLESISLLMAKYYDAGNHKKVIDLSTEAEKLAIDANDDAKLANIYRIKASSYTELGFNNESITELRKALKISEKVTSEDRKNYLKSLIYTGIGSYFAHVNAPLDSVIQYQKKSLESAVRIGDSKEFMTKKYYLLALSYMNLGMTSVASQRINDAENYFDKALKIAQNEQYEVSKNLEITILNEYAWLYYDQKKYDQAVHFAEKAEQLEKRISTPYIRRDIYEVKFKSYVELGEKEDSKKYMNLYTKLNDSLVNEEKKSINTPVKKIMDEQVEIHTGNIQNILIVALIFIILLLAGGIFFWKRNQKKLHESYEATINNLKNTNNLPAQNIPLEISAEKSINITDETVKMILIKLEKFEKSQKFIKKDLSLTSLANDLNTNTRYLSEIIKQYKENNYNNYINGLRISYITNKLYENPIYREYKISYLAEACGFSSREVFAVIFKKETGVSPSYFINNLKKDSLESLS
;
A
#
# COMPACT_ATOMS: atom_id res chain seq x y z
N MET A 1 -61.02 28.34 55.92
CA MET A 1 -60.55 27.04 55.39
C MET A 1 -60.78 26.87 53.87
N LYS A 2 -61.91 27.31 53.28
CA LYS A 2 -62.15 27.20 51.82
C LYS A 2 -61.09 27.86 50.91
N ASN A 3 -60.55 29.02 51.29
CA ASN A 3 -59.57 29.73 50.45
C ASN A 3 -58.17 29.10 50.45
N ILE A 4 -57.81 28.36 51.50
CA ILE A 4 -56.53 27.63 51.59
C ILE A 4 -56.56 26.40 50.68
N PHE A 5 -57.70 25.71 50.61
CA PHE A 5 -57.89 24.56 49.72
C PHE A 5 -57.83 24.95 48.24
N LEU A 6 -58.37 26.12 47.86
CA LEU A 6 -58.31 26.62 46.48
C LEU A 6 -56.87 26.97 46.07
N LEU A 7 -56.10 27.57 46.98
CA LEU A 7 -54.67 27.87 46.77
C LEU A 7 -53.82 26.59 46.66
N LEU A 8 -54.06 25.59 47.50
CA LEU A 8 -53.39 24.29 47.40
C LEU A 8 -53.75 23.58 46.10
N PHE A 9 -55.02 23.63 45.68
CA PHE A 9 -55.47 23.02 44.43
C PHE A 9 -54.82 23.68 43.20
N CYS A 10 -54.72 25.01 43.17
CA CYS A 10 -54.02 25.73 42.10
C CYS A 10 -52.50 25.45 42.06
N LEU A 11 -51.86 25.26 43.22
CA LEU A 11 -50.44 24.87 43.31
C LEU A 11 -50.22 23.44 42.82
N ILE A 12 -51.08 22.49 43.21
CA ILE A 12 -51.03 21.11 42.72
C ILE A 12 -51.32 21.05 41.23
N PHE A 13 -52.27 21.85 40.72
CA PHE A 13 -52.57 21.91 39.28
C PHE A 13 -51.43 22.52 38.46
N ARG A 14 -50.68 23.49 39.01
CA ARG A 14 -49.46 24.03 38.39
C ARG A 14 -48.29 23.04 38.43
N LEU A 15 -48.17 22.25 39.49
CA LEU A 15 -47.17 21.17 39.58
C LEU A 15 -47.51 20.02 38.61
N PHE A 16 -48.80 19.68 38.47
CA PHE A 16 -49.27 18.71 37.49
C PHE A 16 -49.16 19.21 36.05
N SER A 17 -49.46 20.49 35.77
CA SER A 17 -49.33 21.05 34.42
C SER A 17 -47.86 21.22 34.00
N ALA A 18 -46.94 21.48 34.94
CA ALA A 18 -45.50 21.46 34.70
C ALA A 18 -44.94 20.04 34.47
N GLN A 19 -45.57 19.01 35.04
CA GLN A 19 -45.24 17.59 34.77
C GLN A 19 -45.88 17.05 33.47
N LEU A 20 -47.01 17.62 33.04
CA LEU A 20 -47.73 17.23 31.82
C LEU A 20 -47.16 17.87 30.53
N ASN A 21 -46.32 18.89 30.66
CA ASN A 21 -45.69 19.56 29.53
C ASN A 21 -44.19 19.77 29.84
N PRO A 22 -43.37 18.70 29.86
CA PRO A 22 -41.93 18.87 29.96
C PRO A 22 -41.51 19.77 28.80
N GLY A 23 -40.74 20.82 29.09
CA GLY A 23 -40.17 21.68 28.03
C GLY A 23 -39.50 20.84 26.95
N PRO A 24 -39.28 21.39 25.74
CA PRO A 24 -38.69 20.63 24.64
C PRO A 24 -37.43 19.92 25.09
N SER A 25 -37.28 18.64 24.73
CA SER A 25 -36.09 17.86 25.07
C SER A 25 -34.83 18.57 24.60
N VAL A 26 -33.69 18.30 25.23
CA VAL A 26 -32.39 18.89 24.82
C VAL A 26 -32.14 18.64 23.33
N GLU A 27 -32.49 17.46 22.82
CA GLU A 27 -32.41 17.13 21.39
C GLU A 27 -33.32 18.00 20.51
N SER A 28 -34.57 18.24 20.93
CA SER A 28 -35.50 19.11 20.20
C SER A 28 -35.06 20.58 20.21
N GLN A 29 -34.41 21.04 21.28
CA GLN A 29 -33.82 22.37 21.35
C GLN A 29 -32.64 22.48 20.37
N ILE A 30 -31.75 21.47 20.36
CA ILE A 30 -30.63 21.39 19.42
C ILE A 30 -31.13 21.40 17.97
N ASP A 31 -32.12 20.58 17.62
CA ASP A 31 -32.70 20.53 16.27
C ASP A 31 -33.28 21.91 15.86
N SER A 32 -33.90 22.64 16.79
CA SER A 32 -34.41 24.00 16.55
C SER A 32 -33.29 25.02 16.32
N GLU A 33 -32.23 24.97 17.12
CA GLU A 33 -31.09 25.88 16.98
C GLU A 33 -30.30 25.61 15.68
N ILE A 34 -30.25 24.37 15.19
CA ILE A 34 -29.70 24.04 13.87
C ILE A 34 -30.45 24.79 12.77
N ILE A 35 -31.79 24.70 12.76
CA ILE A 35 -32.63 25.39 11.77
C ILE A 35 -32.42 26.91 11.85
N ARG A 36 -32.26 27.44 13.07
CA ARG A 36 -31.94 28.85 13.30
C ARG A 36 -30.59 29.21 12.70
N ALA A 37 -29.56 28.40 12.92
CA ALA A 37 -28.21 28.62 12.40
C ALA A 37 -28.17 28.64 10.86
N GLU A 38 -28.94 27.76 10.21
CA GLU A 38 -29.09 27.75 8.75
C GLU A 38 -29.77 29.03 8.23
N LYS A 39 -30.75 29.56 8.95
CA LYS A 39 -31.40 30.84 8.61
C LYS A 39 -30.45 32.02 8.77
N VAL A 40 -29.72 32.08 9.89
CA VAL A 40 -28.72 33.14 10.16
C VAL A 40 -27.62 33.14 9.10
N SER A 41 -27.22 31.97 8.62
CA SER A 41 -26.20 31.85 7.57
C SER A 41 -26.50 32.66 6.30
N LYS A 42 -27.75 33.00 6.00
CA LYS A 42 -28.09 33.80 4.83
C LYS A 42 -27.73 35.28 4.98
N GLY A 43 -27.59 35.78 6.21
CA GLY A 43 -27.28 37.18 6.52
C GLY A 43 -25.89 37.39 7.13
N ASP A 44 -25.42 36.47 7.98
CA ASP A 44 -24.13 36.57 8.65
C ASP A 44 -23.46 35.18 8.76
N PRO A 45 -22.53 34.85 7.84
CA PRO A 45 -21.80 33.59 7.86
C PRO A 45 -20.94 33.40 9.11
N THR A 46 -20.39 34.47 9.69
CA THR A 46 -19.51 34.40 10.87
C THR A 46 -20.34 34.04 12.10
N GLN A 47 -21.46 34.73 12.30
CA GLN A 47 -22.40 34.43 13.38
C GLN A 47 -22.96 33.00 13.27
N SER A 48 -23.21 32.53 12.03
CA SER A 48 -23.64 31.15 11.80
C SER A 48 -22.58 30.14 12.24
N ILE A 49 -21.29 30.39 11.96
CA ILE A 49 -20.19 29.53 12.42
C ILE A 49 -20.12 29.52 13.95
N GLU A 50 -20.27 30.66 14.63
CA GLU A 50 -20.26 30.74 16.09
C GLU A 50 -21.39 29.89 16.70
N LEU A 51 -22.63 30.10 16.22
CA LEU A 51 -23.79 29.35 16.68
C LEU A 51 -23.65 27.84 16.41
N LEU A 52 -23.14 27.45 15.24
CA LEU A 52 -22.91 26.04 14.93
C LEU A 52 -21.85 25.40 15.83
N ASN A 53 -20.83 26.16 16.26
CA ASN A 53 -19.84 25.67 17.22
C ASN A 53 -20.45 25.48 18.63
N GLU A 54 -21.38 26.33 19.03
CA GLU A 54 -22.14 26.14 20.28
C GLU A 54 -23.01 24.88 20.20
N ILE A 55 -23.78 24.75 19.12
CA ILE A 55 -24.61 23.56 18.84
C ILE A 55 -23.77 22.28 18.82
N TYR A 56 -22.59 22.30 18.21
CA TYR A 56 -21.66 21.16 18.22
C TYR A 56 -21.27 20.76 19.66
N ARG A 57 -20.90 21.73 20.50
CA ARG A 57 -20.51 21.47 21.90
C ARG A 57 -21.69 20.93 22.71
N ASP A 58 -22.87 21.49 22.53
CA ASP A 58 -24.05 21.07 23.28
C ASP A 58 -24.57 19.71 22.83
N SER A 59 -24.52 19.42 21.52
CA SER A 59 -24.78 18.07 20.99
C SER A 59 -23.81 17.04 21.56
N LYS A 60 -22.52 17.40 21.68
CA LYS A 60 -21.50 16.52 22.26
C LYS A 60 -21.72 16.26 23.75
N LYS A 61 -22.08 17.29 24.53
CA LYS A 61 -22.42 17.14 25.95
C LYS A 61 -23.67 16.28 26.16
N ALA A 62 -24.63 16.39 25.26
CA ALA A 62 -25.88 15.63 25.31
C ALA A 62 -25.77 14.21 24.73
N ASP A 63 -24.60 13.81 24.20
CA ASP A 63 -24.39 12.57 23.42
C ASP A 63 -25.40 12.39 22.26
N TYR A 64 -25.87 13.51 21.70
CA TYR A 64 -26.86 13.53 20.64
C TYR A 64 -26.19 13.44 19.26
N LYS A 65 -25.94 12.20 18.81
CA LYS A 65 -25.20 11.91 17.56
C LYS A 65 -25.76 12.57 16.31
N LYS A 66 -27.09 12.67 16.19
CA LYS A 66 -27.74 13.30 15.02
C LYS A 66 -27.45 14.80 14.98
N GLY A 67 -27.63 15.51 16.09
CA GLY A 67 -27.28 16.93 16.20
C GLY A 67 -25.78 17.18 15.98
N LEU A 68 -24.94 16.27 16.46
CA LEU A 68 -23.49 16.31 16.23
C LEU A 68 -23.15 16.19 14.73
N LEU A 69 -23.73 15.20 14.04
CA LEU A 69 -23.50 15.01 12.60
C LEU A 69 -23.99 16.20 11.76
N GLU A 70 -25.17 16.75 12.08
CA GLU A 70 -25.75 17.90 11.39
C GLU A 70 -24.90 19.16 11.60
N SER A 71 -24.53 19.47 12.84
CA SER A 71 -23.68 20.63 13.16
C SER A 71 -22.31 20.53 12.50
N ILE A 72 -21.65 19.36 12.53
CA ILE A 72 -20.37 19.17 11.84
C ILE A 72 -20.53 19.34 10.32
N SER A 73 -21.56 18.75 9.72
CA SER A 73 -21.79 18.85 8.27
C SER A 73 -21.96 20.30 7.81
N LEU A 74 -22.70 21.10 8.58
CA LEU A 74 -22.88 22.53 8.33
C LEU A 74 -21.59 23.32 8.58
N LEU A 75 -20.87 23.05 9.68
CA LEU A 75 -19.57 23.67 9.97
C LEU A 75 -18.55 23.40 8.86
N MET A 76 -18.49 22.17 8.34
CA MET A 76 -17.60 21.83 7.23
C MET A 76 -17.92 22.66 5.98
N ALA A 77 -19.18 22.83 5.63
CA ALA A 77 -19.58 23.69 4.51
C ALA A 77 -19.18 25.15 4.76
N LYS A 78 -19.44 25.70 5.96
CA LYS A 78 -19.09 27.09 6.30
C LYS A 78 -17.59 27.34 6.35
N TYR A 79 -16.82 26.39 6.90
CA TYR A 79 -15.37 26.49 6.91
C TYR A 79 -14.78 26.34 5.51
N TYR A 80 -15.37 25.52 4.64
CA TYR A 80 -14.99 25.48 3.24
C TYR A 80 -15.24 26.83 2.54
N ASP A 81 -16.45 27.40 2.69
CA ASP A 81 -16.81 28.71 2.12
C ASP A 81 -15.89 29.84 2.63
N ALA A 82 -15.43 29.73 3.88
CA ALA A 82 -14.50 30.68 4.50
C ALA A 82 -13.01 30.41 4.16
N GLY A 83 -12.70 29.43 3.30
CA GLY A 83 -11.32 29.05 2.96
C GLY A 83 -10.54 28.37 4.09
N ASN A 84 -11.20 27.95 5.17
CA ASN A 84 -10.59 27.26 6.30
C ASN A 84 -10.58 25.74 6.08
N HIS A 85 -9.84 25.31 5.06
CA HIS A 85 -9.72 23.91 4.66
C HIS A 85 -9.15 23.01 5.78
N LYS A 86 -8.35 23.58 6.71
CA LYS A 86 -7.87 22.85 7.89
C LYS A 86 -9.01 22.29 8.73
N LYS A 87 -9.93 23.17 9.14
CA LYS A 87 -11.02 22.82 10.03
C LYS A 87 -11.97 21.83 9.36
N VAL A 88 -12.14 21.93 8.05
CA VAL A 88 -12.88 20.92 7.27
C VAL A 88 -12.25 19.54 7.44
N ILE A 89 -10.94 19.42 7.26
CA ILE A 89 -10.22 18.15 7.38
C ILE A 89 -10.26 17.64 8.83
N ASP A 90 -10.01 18.51 9.81
CA ASP A 90 -10.05 18.16 11.24
C ASP A 90 -11.43 17.61 11.67
N LEU A 91 -12.52 18.20 11.15
CA LEU A 91 -13.89 17.77 11.43
C LEU A 91 -14.30 16.51 10.65
N SER A 92 -13.71 16.27 9.47
CA SER A 92 -14.15 15.22 8.55
C SER A 92 -14.11 13.82 9.16
N THR A 93 -13.11 13.49 9.97
CA THR A 93 -12.96 12.16 10.58
C THR A 93 -14.12 11.83 11.54
N GLU A 94 -14.52 12.79 12.38
CA GLU A 94 -15.68 12.62 13.29
C GLU A 94 -16.98 12.53 12.48
N ALA A 95 -17.12 13.36 11.43
CA ALA A 95 -18.28 13.36 10.55
C ALA A 95 -18.45 12.04 9.79
N GLU A 96 -17.37 11.49 9.24
CA GLU A 96 -17.35 10.22 8.51
C GLU A 96 -17.85 9.07 9.39
N LYS A 97 -17.32 8.96 10.61
CA LYS A 97 -17.73 7.94 11.57
C LYS A 97 -19.22 8.07 11.91
N LEU A 98 -19.69 9.27 12.21
CA LEU A 98 -21.09 9.51 12.56
C LEU A 98 -22.04 9.22 11.39
N ALA A 99 -21.65 9.56 10.16
CA ALA A 99 -22.46 9.27 8.98
C ALA A 99 -22.53 7.76 8.67
N ILE A 100 -21.42 7.03 8.88
CA ILE A 100 -21.40 5.56 8.78
C ILE A 100 -22.29 4.93 9.86
N ASP A 101 -22.16 5.35 11.12
CA ASP A 101 -22.97 4.86 12.24
C ASP A 101 -24.47 5.13 12.01
N ALA A 102 -24.81 6.24 11.37
CA ALA A 102 -26.17 6.62 11.02
C ALA A 102 -26.72 5.94 9.74
N ASN A 103 -25.88 5.21 8.99
CA ASN A 103 -26.19 4.71 7.64
C ASN A 103 -26.69 5.81 6.68
N ASP A 104 -26.16 7.03 6.80
CA ASP A 104 -26.53 8.16 5.94
C ASP A 104 -25.52 8.30 4.78
N ASP A 105 -25.72 7.50 3.73
CA ASP A 105 -24.87 7.51 2.53
C ASP A 105 -24.82 8.89 1.86
N ALA A 106 -25.89 9.67 1.95
CA ALA A 106 -25.95 10.99 1.31
C ALA A 106 -25.04 11.98 2.03
N LYS A 107 -25.08 12.03 3.36
CA LYS A 107 -24.15 12.84 4.15
C LYS A 107 -22.72 12.35 4.00
N LEU A 108 -22.49 11.05 4.06
CA LEU A 108 -21.16 10.47 3.90
C LEU A 108 -20.54 10.85 2.54
N ALA A 109 -21.29 10.76 1.45
CA ALA A 109 -20.82 11.20 0.13
C ALA A 109 -20.48 12.70 0.10
N ASN A 110 -21.29 13.55 0.72
CA ASN A 110 -21.03 14.98 0.77
C ASN A 110 -19.82 15.33 1.65
N ILE A 111 -19.61 14.62 2.76
CA ILE A 111 -18.43 14.77 3.64
C ILE A 111 -17.17 14.46 2.85
N TYR A 112 -17.12 13.31 2.15
CA TYR A 112 -16.00 12.97 1.28
C TYR A 112 -15.75 14.02 0.21
N ARG A 113 -16.81 14.53 -0.43
CA ARG A 113 -16.69 15.58 -1.45
C ARG A 113 -16.06 16.86 -0.88
N ILE A 114 -16.57 17.38 0.23
CA ILE A 114 -16.07 18.64 0.82
C ILE A 114 -14.63 18.46 1.32
N LYS A 115 -14.32 17.32 1.94
CA LYS A 115 -12.96 16.94 2.34
C LYS A 115 -12.01 16.92 1.13
N ALA A 116 -12.45 16.33 0.02
CA ALA A 116 -11.66 16.27 -1.20
C ALA A 116 -11.41 17.65 -1.81
N SER A 117 -12.44 18.50 -1.89
CA SER A 117 -12.28 19.87 -2.36
C SER A 117 -11.29 20.64 -1.48
N SER A 118 -11.33 20.48 -0.16
CA SER A 118 -10.32 21.06 0.74
C SER A 118 -8.91 20.53 0.50
N TYR A 119 -8.76 19.25 0.15
CA TYR A 119 -7.45 18.72 -0.27
C TYR A 119 -6.97 19.35 -1.58
N THR A 120 -7.86 19.56 -2.56
CA THR A 120 -7.51 20.28 -3.80
C THR A 120 -6.98 21.67 -3.51
N GLU A 121 -7.69 22.47 -2.71
CA GLU A 121 -7.28 23.85 -2.39
C GLU A 121 -5.94 23.92 -1.63
N LEU A 122 -5.60 22.86 -0.89
CA LEU A 122 -4.33 22.74 -0.18
C LEU A 122 -3.21 22.08 -1.01
N GLY A 123 -3.48 21.67 -2.25
CA GLY A 123 -2.52 21.01 -3.14
C GLY A 123 -2.29 19.52 -2.89
N PHE A 124 -3.11 18.87 -2.04
CA PHE A 124 -3.05 17.43 -1.75
C PHE A 124 -3.78 16.62 -2.82
N ASN A 125 -3.17 16.56 -4.01
CA ASN A 125 -3.82 16.08 -5.22
C ASN A 125 -4.19 14.58 -5.17
N ASN A 126 -3.39 13.74 -4.53
CA ASN A 126 -3.63 12.30 -4.46
C ASN A 126 -4.79 11.98 -3.50
N GLU A 127 -4.83 12.66 -2.36
CA GLU A 127 -5.88 12.57 -1.35
C GLU A 127 -7.19 13.08 -1.92
N SER A 128 -7.17 14.24 -2.59
CA SER A 128 -8.34 14.83 -3.24
C SER A 128 -9.02 13.85 -4.21
N ILE A 129 -8.30 13.31 -5.19
CA ILE A 129 -8.92 12.42 -6.17
C ILE A 129 -9.39 11.10 -5.54
N THR A 130 -8.70 10.63 -4.50
CA THR A 130 -9.11 9.43 -3.75
C THR A 130 -10.44 9.66 -3.03
N GLU A 131 -10.59 10.78 -2.34
CA GLU A 131 -11.82 11.15 -1.63
C GLU A 131 -12.97 11.44 -2.61
N LEU A 132 -12.73 12.09 -3.76
CA LEU A 132 -13.75 12.27 -4.81
C LEU A 132 -14.26 10.94 -5.36
N ARG A 133 -13.37 9.96 -5.55
CA ARG A 133 -13.77 8.61 -6.00
C ARG A 133 -14.61 7.88 -4.94
N LYS A 134 -14.27 8.03 -3.65
CA LYS A 134 -15.10 7.51 -2.55
C LYS A 134 -16.47 8.17 -2.54
N ALA A 135 -16.53 9.51 -2.63
CA ALA A 135 -17.77 10.27 -2.69
C ALA A 135 -18.67 9.77 -3.83
N LEU A 136 -18.10 9.59 -5.03
CA LEU A 136 -18.85 9.09 -6.19
C LEU A 136 -19.39 7.68 -5.94
N LYS A 137 -18.56 6.76 -5.43
CA LYS A 137 -18.96 5.38 -5.12
C LYS A 137 -20.09 5.32 -4.09
N ILE A 138 -20.02 6.13 -3.03
CA ILE A 138 -21.07 6.18 -2.00
C ILE A 138 -22.35 6.81 -2.55
N SER A 139 -22.23 7.84 -3.39
CA SER A 139 -23.42 8.49 -3.97
C SER A 139 -24.32 7.53 -4.75
N GLU A 140 -23.76 6.47 -5.37
CA GLU A 140 -24.55 5.46 -6.09
C GLU A 140 -25.48 4.64 -5.17
N LYS A 141 -25.19 4.58 -3.86
CA LYS A 141 -26.02 3.87 -2.88
C LYS A 141 -27.23 4.68 -2.42
N VAL A 142 -27.24 5.98 -2.67
CA VAL A 142 -28.33 6.88 -2.25
C VAL A 142 -29.61 6.50 -3.00
N THR A 143 -30.69 6.22 -2.26
CA THR A 143 -31.94 5.69 -2.83
C THR A 143 -32.78 6.76 -3.54
N SER A 144 -32.86 7.98 -2.97
CA SER A 144 -33.56 9.11 -3.60
C SER A 144 -32.83 9.54 -4.88
N GLU A 145 -33.52 9.45 -6.01
CA GLU A 145 -32.93 9.77 -7.32
C GLU A 145 -32.56 11.26 -7.44
N ASP A 146 -33.38 12.17 -6.93
CA ASP A 146 -33.06 13.60 -6.87
C ASP A 146 -31.82 13.87 -6.02
N ARG A 147 -31.74 13.25 -4.84
CA ARG A 147 -30.59 13.43 -3.93
C ARG A 147 -29.32 12.82 -4.51
N LYS A 148 -29.42 11.65 -5.15
CA LYS A 148 -28.31 11.01 -5.86
C LYS A 148 -27.78 11.91 -6.98
N ASN A 149 -28.65 12.41 -7.86
CA ASN A 149 -28.25 13.28 -8.97
C ASN A 149 -27.69 14.63 -8.49
N TYR A 150 -28.26 15.20 -7.41
CA TYR A 150 -27.71 16.36 -6.73
C TYR A 150 -26.27 16.14 -6.25
N LEU A 151 -26.02 15.03 -5.54
CA LEU A 151 -24.67 14.69 -5.07
C LEU A 151 -23.71 14.41 -6.23
N LYS A 152 -24.15 13.65 -7.25
CA LYS A 152 -23.32 13.36 -8.43
C LYS A 152 -22.93 14.63 -9.16
N SER A 153 -23.85 15.58 -9.34
CA SER A 153 -23.52 16.88 -9.93
C SER A 153 -22.46 17.63 -9.11
N LEU A 154 -22.64 17.75 -7.80
CA LEU A 154 -21.64 18.38 -6.92
C LEU A 154 -20.27 17.68 -6.98
N ILE A 155 -20.25 16.34 -6.98
CA ILE A 155 -19.02 15.54 -7.02
C ILE A 155 -18.32 15.71 -8.37
N TYR A 156 -19.06 15.68 -9.48
CA TYR A 156 -18.49 15.91 -10.81
C TYR A 156 -17.99 17.33 -11.00
N THR A 157 -18.65 18.34 -10.41
CA THR A 157 -18.10 19.70 -10.32
C THR A 157 -16.77 19.70 -9.56
N GLY A 158 -16.70 19.00 -8.42
CA GLY A 158 -15.45 18.84 -7.65
C GLY A 158 -14.33 18.14 -8.44
N ILE A 159 -14.65 17.09 -9.20
CA ILE A 159 -13.69 16.40 -10.08
C ILE A 159 -13.23 17.31 -11.22
N GLY A 160 -14.15 18.06 -11.83
CA GLY A 160 -13.81 19.05 -12.87
C GLY A 160 -12.86 20.12 -12.34
N SER A 161 -13.12 20.65 -11.14
CA SER A 161 -12.25 21.61 -10.45
C SER A 161 -10.88 21.00 -10.13
N TYR A 162 -10.83 19.77 -9.62
CA TYR A 162 -9.57 19.04 -9.40
C TYR A 162 -8.74 18.95 -10.69
N PHE A 163 -9.34 18.55 -11.82
CA PHE A 163 -8.61 18.45 -13.08
C PHE A 163 -8.11 19.81 -13.58
N ALA A 164 -8.88 20.88 -13.37
CA ALA A 164 -8.42 22.24 -13.69
C ALA A 164 -7.24 22.64 -12.79
N HIS A 165 -7.30 22.35 -11.48
CA HIS A 165 -6.25 22.68 -10.52
C HIS A 165 -4.91 21.98 -10.82
N VAL A 166 -4.96 20.70 -11.22
CA VAL A 166 -3.74 19.95 -11.61
C VAL A 166 -3.29 20.22 -13.04
N ASN A 167 -3.88 21.20 -13.73
CA ASN A 167 -3.60 21.56 -15.12
C ASN A 167 -3.71 20.36 -16.08
N ALA A 168 -4.70 19.50 -15.88
CA ALA A 168 -4.98 18.40 -16.80
C ALA A 168 -5.51 18.94 -18.15
N PRO A 169 -5.47 18.11 -19.22
CA PRO A 169 -6.04 18.51 -20.50
C PRO A 169 -7.50 18.97 -20.37
N LEU A 170 -7.85 20.07 -21.04
CA LEU A 170 -9.17 20.70 -20.96
C LEU A 170 -10.32 19.73 -21.25
N ASP A 171 -10.11 18.73 -22.12
CA ASP A 171 -11.10 17.68 -22.40
C ASP A 171 -11.57 16.95 -21.14
N SER A 172 -10.66 16.71 -20.17
CA SER A 172 -10.99 16.08 -18.90
C SER A 172 -11.90 16.99 -18.07
N VAL A 173 -11.56 18.29 -18.00
CA VAL A 173 -12.37 19.30 -17.29
C VAL A 173 -13.77 19.38 -17.91
N ILE A 174 -13.86 19.50 -19.24
CA ILE A 174 -15.12 19.56 -19.99
C ILE A 174 -15.95 18.30 -19.75
N GLN A 175 -15.34 17.11 -19.80
CA GLN A 175 -16.05 15.86 -19.61
C GLN A 175 -16.77 15.81 -18.26
N TYR A 176 -16.10 16.19 -17.18
CA TYR A 176 -16.71 16.15 -15.85
C TYR A 176 -17.70 17.30 -15.61
N GLN A 177 -17.49 18.47 -16.19
CA GLN A 177 -18.49 19.53 -16.18
C GLN A 177 -19.78 19.12 -16.94
N LYS A 178 -19.65 18.42 -18.08
CA LYS A 178 -20.81 17.85 -18.80
C LYS A 178 -21.54 16.80 -17.96
N LYS A 179 -20.83 15.88 -17.31
CA LYS A 179 -21.44 14.91 -16.38
C LYS A 179 -22.16 15.59 -15.21
N SER A 180 -21.61 16.70 -14.71
CA SER A 180 -22.27 17.51 -13.69
C SER A 180 -23.59 18.08 -14.21
N LEU A 181 -23.57 18.70 -15.39
CA LEU A 181 -24.75 19.23 -16.05
C LEU A 181 -25.81 18.15 -16.31
N GLU A 182 -25.41 17.00 -16.85
CA GLU A 182 -26.30 15.85 -17.10
C GLU A 182 -26.98 15.36 -15.81
N SER A 183 -26.24 15.33 -14.71
CA SER A 183 -26.79 14.95 -13.40
C SER A 183 -27.75 16.02 -12.90
N ALA A 184 -27.39 17.31 -13.00
CA ALA A 184 -28.25 18.41 -12.58
C ALA A 184 -29.58 18.46 -13.35
N VAL A 185 -29.57 18.16 -14.65
CA VAL A 185 -30.80 18.10 -15.48
C VAL A 185 -31.78 17.03 -15.01
N ARG A 186 -31.30 15.92 -14.45
CA ARG A 186 -32.13 14.81 -13.97
C ARG A 186 -32.82 15.08 -12.63
N ILE A 187 -32.45 16.16 -11.94
CA ILE A 187 -33.09 16.54 -10.67
C ILE A 187 -34.49 17.08 -10.95
N GLY A 188 -35.48 16.65 -10.18
CA GLY A 188 -36.86 17.14 -10.24
C GLY A 188 -37.03 18.56 -9.71
N ASP A 189 -38.16 19.20 -10.04
CA ASP A 189 -38.51 20.56 -9.61
C ASP A 189 -39.35 20.57 -8.31
N SER A 190 -39.12 19.61 -7.42
CA SER A 190 -39.79 19.60 -6.12
C SER A 190 -39.32 20.78 -5.25
N LYS A 191 -40.12 21.18 -4.27
CA LYS A 191 -39.80 22.32 -3.38
C LYS A 191 -38.43 22.17 -2.68
N GLU A 192 -38.01 20.94 -2.36
CA GLU A 192 -36.70 20.67 -1.73
C GLU A 192 -35.52 20.87 -2.71
N PHE A 193 -35.74 20.64 -4.01
CA PHE A 193 -34.67 20.51 -5.00
C PHE A 193 -34.65 21.60 -6.06
N MET A 194 -35.71 22.40 -6.22
CA MET A 194 -35.79 23.44 -7.25
C MET A 194 -34.58 24.39 -7.20
N THR A 195 -34.33 25.07 -6.08
CA THR A 195 -33.19 25.98 -5.93
C THR A 195 -31.84 25.26 -6.12
N LYS A 196 -31.71 24.03 -5.60
CA LYS A 196 -30.50 23.21 -5.73
C LYS A 196 -30.20 22.85 -7.18
N LYS A 197 -31.21 22.43 -7.93
CA LYS A 197 -31.13 22.08 -9.35
C LYS A 197 -30.69 23.28 -10.16
N TYR A 198 -31.41 24.39 -10.06
CA TYR A 198 -31.12 25.58 -10.88
C TYR A 198 -29.79 26.23 -10.51
N TYR A 199 -29.39 26.19 -9.23
CA TYR A 199 -28.02 26.57 -8.83
C TYR A 199 -26.97 25.70 -9.56
N LEU A 200 -27.13 24.37 -9.55
CA LEU A 200 -26.19 23.46 -10.22
C LEU A 200 -26.18 23.58 -11.73
N LEU A 201 -27.33 23.84 -12.36
CA LEU A 201 -27.42 24.11 -13.79
C LEU A 201 -26.66 25.38 -14.14
N ALA A 202 -26.92 26.49 -13.43
CA ALA A 202 -26.23 27.76 -13.65
C ALA A 202 -24.72 27.62 -13.43
N LEU A 203 -24.31 26.96 -12.35
CA LEU A 203 -22.90 26.69 -12.04
C LEU A 203 -22.22 25.84 -13.13
N SER A 204 -22.90 24.78 -13.59
CA SER A 204 -22.34 23.91 -14.64
C SER A 204 -22.21 24.63 -15.97
N TYR A 205 -23.19 25.45 -16.35
CA TYR A 205 -23.09 26.30 -17.54
C TYR A 205 -21.97 27.33 -17.41
N MET A 206 -21.86 28.02 -16.28
CA MET A 206 -20.76 28.95 -16.03
C MET A 206 -19.40 28.27 -16.19
N ASN A 207 -19.19 27.11 -15.57
CA ASN A 207 -17.94 26.36 -15.66
C ASN A 207 -17.62 25.91 -17.10
N LEU A 208 -18.63 25.45 -17.86
CA LEU A 208 -18.48 25.12 -19.28
C LEU A 208 -18.16 26.36 -20.12
N GLY A 209 -18.71 27.52 -19.75
CA GLY A 209 -18.39 28.81 -20.34
C GLY A 209 -16.92 29.17 -20.15
N MET A 210 -16.45 29.18 -18.90
CA MET A 210 -15.04 29.45 -18.53
C MET A 210 -14.08 28.50 -19.28
N THR A 211 -14.41 27.22 -19.32
CA THR A 211 -13.56 26.22 -20.00
C THR A 211 -13.60 26.40 -21.52
N SER A 212 -14.70 26.91 -22.07
CA SER A 212 -14.79 27.27 -23.49
C SER A 212 -13.98 28.52 -23.82
N VAL A 213 -13.90 29.52 -22.92
CA VAL A 213 -12.96 30.65 -23.04
C VAL A 213 -11.52 30.13 -23.08
N ALA A 214 -11.13 29.27 -22.13
CA ALA A 214 -9.80 28.66 -22.12
C ALA A 214 -9.49 27.83 -23.38
N SER A 215 -10.52 27.29 -24.04
CA SER A 215 -10.40 26.57 -25.31
C SER A 215 -10.52 27.47 -26.56
N GLN A 216 -10.57 28.80 -26.39
CA GLN A 216 -10.82 29.79 -27.46
C GLN A 216 -12.13 29.59 -28.23
N ARG A 217 -13.11 28.88 -27.66
CA ARG A 217 -14.46 28.68 -28.21
C ARG A 217 -15.40 29.78 -27.71
N ILE A 218 -15.16 31.01 -28.19
CA ILE A 218 -15.82 32.23 -27.69
C ILE A 218 -17.35 32.19 -27.82
N ASN A 219 -17.87 31.74 -28.97
CA ASN A 219 -19.32 31.65 -29.18
C ASN A 219 -19.99 30.63 -28.23
N ASP A 220 -19.31 29.53 -27.94
CA ASP A 220 -19.80 28.54 -26.97
C ASP A 220 -19.79 29.13 -25.57
N ALA A 221 -18.74 29.88 -25.22
CA ALA A 221 -18.62 30.52 -23.91
C ALA A 221 -19.77 31.50 -23.67
N GLU A 222 -20.05 32.39 -24.63
CA GLU A 222 -21.16 33.33 -24.57
C GLU A 222 -22.51 32.61 -24.43
N ASN A 223 -22.74 31.55 -25.22
CA ASN A 223 -23.98 30.76 -25.12
C ASN A 223 -24.18 30.14 -23.73
N TYR A 224 -23.10 29.63 -23.14
CA TYR A 224 -23.15 29.04 -21.81
C TYR A 224 -23.35 30.08 -20.71
N PHE A 225 -22.65 31.22 -20.78
CA PHE A 225 -22.85 32.30 -19.83
C PHE A 225 -24.27 32.89 -19.91
N ASP A 226 -24.87 32.99 -21.10
CA ASP A 226 -26.27 33.43 -21.26
C ASP A 226 -27.24 32.49 -20.55
N LYS A 227 -27.06 31.18 -20.73
CA LYS A 227 -27.86 30.16 -20.03
C LYS A 227 -27.69 30.26 -18.52
N ALA A 228 -26.46 30.43 -18.04
CA ALA A 228 -26.16 30.57 -16.62
C ALA A 228 -26.81 31.83 -16.03
N LEU A 229 -26.63 32.98 -16.69
CA LEU A 229 -27.13 34.27 -16.23
C LEU A 229 -28.66 34.31 -16.21
N LYS A 230 -29.31 33.78 -17.25
CA LYS A 230 -30.78 33.68 -17.31
C LYS A 230 -31.35 32.87 -16.15
N ILE A 231 -30.68 31.79 -15.74
CA ILE A 231 -31.10 30.99 -14.58
C ILE A 231 -30.85 31.76 -13.28
N ALA A 232 -29.66 32.36 -13.11
CA ALA A 232 -29.31 33.10 -11.90
C ALA A 232 -30.20 34.34 -11.67
N GLN A 233 -30.72 34.95 -12.74
CA GLN A 233 -31.61 36.11 -12.68
C GLN A 233 -33.08 35.76 -12.50
N ASN A 234 -33.46 34.49 -12.66
CA ASN A 234 -34.85 34.08 -12.50
C ASN A 234 -35.21 34.01 -11.00
N GLU A 235 -36.06 34.96 -10.56
CA GLU A 235 -36.48 35.09 -9.17
C GLU A 235 -37.20 33.84 -8.64
N GLN A 236 -37.87 33.06 -9.50
CA GLN A 236 -38.57 31.84 -9.09
C GLN A 236 -37.64 30.74 -8.57
N TYR A 237 -36.39 30.73 -9.01
CA TYR A 237 -35.44 29.68 -8.64
C TYR A 237 -34.71 29.98 -7.33
N GLU A 238 -34.78 31.21 -6.83
CA GLU A 238 -34.12 31.66 -5.61
C GLU A 238 -32.61 31.34 -5.56
N VAL A 239 -31.95 31.36 -6.72
CA VAL A 239 -30.50 31.11 -6.84
C VAL A 239 -29.72 32.23 -6.15
N SER A 240 -28.64 31.87 -5.45
CA SER A 240 -27.79 32.83 -4.75
C SER A 240 -27.26 33.92 -5.68
N LYS A 241 -27.41 35.18 -5.26
CA LYS A 241 -26.90 36.34 -5.99
C LYS A 241 -25.38 36.36 -6.13
N ASN A 242 -24.65 35.62 -5.28
CA ASN A 242 -23.20 35.43 -5.45
C ASN A 242 -22.88 34.81 -6.81
N LEU A 243 -23.68 33.84 -7.26
CA LEU A 243 -23.48 33.20 -8.56
C LEU A 243 -23.77 34.15 -9.72
N GLU A 244 -24.78 35.01 -9.59
CA GLU A 244 -25.06 36.07 -10.57
C GLU A 244 -23.87 37.03 -10.70
N ILE A 245 -23.30 37.47 -9.57
CA ILE A 245 -22.11 38.34 -9.55
C ILE A 245 -20.93 37.65 -10.25
N THR A 246 -20.67 36.38 -9.94
CA THR A 246 -19.60 35.61 -10.61
C THR A 246 -19.82 35.54 -12.11
N ILE A 247 -21.02 35.18 -12.58
CA ILE A 247 -21.31 35.08 -14.03
C ILE A 247 -21.14 36.42 -14.74
N LEU A 248 -21.55 37.53 -14.12
CA LEU A 248 -21.35 38.87 -14.68
C LEU A 248 -19.85 39.24 -14.76
N ASN A 249 -19.06 38.84 -13.77
CA ASN A 249 -17.61 39.02 -13.79
C ASN A 249 -16.94 38.17 -14.89
N GLU A 250 -17.37 36.93 -15.09
CA GLU A 250 -16.90 36.08 -16.20
C GLU A 250 -17.24 36.70 -17.57
N TYR A 251 -18.42 37.31 -17.70
CA TYR A 251 -18.77 38.09 -18.89
C TYR A 251 -17.83 39.27 -19.11
N ALA A 252 -17.46 39.99 -18.04
CA ALA A 252 -16.53 41.11 -18.15
C ALA A 252 -15.17 40.65 -18.70
N TRP A 253 -14.63 39.54 -18.20
CA TRP A 253 -13.39 38.95 -18.71
C TRP A 253 -13.52 38.46 -20.16
N LEU A 254 -14.63 37.80 -20.50
CA LEU A 254 -14.90 37.37 -21.88
C LEU A 254 -14.88 38.56 -22.86
N TYR A 255 -15.51 39.69 -22.49
CA TYR A 255 -15.52 40.88 -23.33
C TYR A 255 -14.16 41.60 -23.36
N TYR A 256 -13.41 41.55 -22.26
CA TYR A 256 -12.02 42.03 -22.22
C TYR A 256 -11.14 41.25 -23.22
N ASP A 257 -11.23 39.92 -23.23
CA ASP A 257 -10.47 39.05 -24.16
C ASP A 257 -10.85 39.29 -25.63
N GLN A 258 -12.11 39.65 -25.88
CA GLN A 258 -12.59 40.08 -27.21
C GLN A 258 -12.17 41.50 -27.59
N LYS A 259 -11.43 42.21 -26.72
CA LYS A 259 -11.04 43.63 -26.87
C LYS A 259 -12.23 44.60 -26.93
N LYS A 260 -13.36 44.20 -26.38
CA LYS A 260 -14.58 45.03 -26.29
C LYS A 260 -14.65 45.66 -24.89
N TYR A 261 -13.70 46.56 -24.63
CA TYR A 261 -13.43 47.06 -23.27
C TYR A 261 -14.60 47.83 -22.65
N ASP A 262 -15.38 48.58 -23.44
CA ASP A 262 -16.60 49.25 -22.95
C ASP A 262 -17.63 48.23 -22.41
N GLN A 263 -17.79 47.11 -23.10
CA GLN A 263 -18.68 46.04 -22.66
C GLN A 263 -18.13 45.33 -21.42
N ALA A 264 -16.81 45.11 -21.37
CA ALA A 264 -16.16 44.55 -20.19
C ALA A 264 -16.43 45.40 -18.94
N VAL A 265 -16.25 46.73 -19.04
CA VAL A 265 -16.55 47.68 -17.97
C VAL A 265 -18.04 47.63 -17.59
N HIS A 266 -18.95 47.63 -18.56
CA HIS A 266 -20.40 47.57 -18.31
C HIS A 266 -20.82 46.33 -17.50
N PHE A 267 -20.32 45.14 -17.87
CA PHE A 267 -20.62 43.92 -17.12
C PHE A 267 -19.97 43.91 -15.73
N ALA A 268 -18.74 44.41 -15.62
CA ALA A 268 -18.06 44.55 -14.34
C ALA A 268 -18.77 45.54 -13.39
N GLU A 269 -19.35 46.62 -13.91
CA GLU A 269 -20.16 47.57 -13.15
C GLU A 269 -21.45 46.95 -12.61
N LYS A 270 -22.14 46.14 -13.42
CA LYS A 270 -23.30 45.37 -12.96
C LYS A 270 -22.93 44.41 -11.82
N ALA A 271 -21.81 43.70 -11.97
CA ALA A 271 -21.30 42.82 -10.93
C ALA A 271 -20.96 43.60 -9.64
N GLU A 272 -20.24 44.73 -9.76
CA GLU A 272 -19.87 45.61 -8.65
C GLU A 272 -21.11 46.16 -7.91
N GLN A 273 -22.16 46.53 -8.64
CA GLN A 273 -23.39 47.09 -8.06
C GLN A 273 -24.13 46.05 -7.19
N LEU A 274 -24.18 44.79 -7.63
CA LEU A 274 -24.77 43.70 -6.86
C LEU A 274 -23.89 43.35 -5.65
N GLU A 275 -22.57 43.31 -5.84
CA GLU A 275 -21.60 42.96 -4.80
C GLU A 275 -21.55 44.01 -3.67
N LYS A 276 -21.83 45.29 -3.96
CA LYS A 276 -22.00 46.33 -2.91
C LYS A 276 -23.08 45.98 -1.88
N ARG A 277 -24.06 45.16 -2.24
CA ARG A 277 -25.13 44.71 -1.34
C ARG A 277 -24.80 43.39 -0.66
N ILE A 278 -23.88 42.60 -1.23
CA ILE A 278 -23.53 41.25 -0.78
C ILE A 278 -22.00 41.11 -0.87
N SER A 279 -21.36 41.23 0.29
CA SER A 279 -19.90 41.25 0.37
C SER A 279 -19.29 39.91 -0.07
N THR A 280 -18.60 39.90 -1.21
CA THR A 280 -17.82 38.77 -1.75
C THR A 280 -16.41 39.24 -2.12
N PRO A 281 -15.49 39.35 -1.14
CA PRO A 281 -14.19 40.02 -1.32
C PRO A 281 -13.32 39.47 -2.47
N TYR A 282 -13.33 38.16 -2.70
CA TYR A 282 -12.58 37.53 -3.79
C TYR A 282 -13.12 37.95 -5.17
N ILE A 283 -14.43 37.92 -5.37
CA ILE A 283 -15.04 38.35 -6.64
C ILE A 283 -14.88 39.86 -6.82
N ARG A 284 -14.99 40.65 -5.74
CA ARG A 284 -14.71 42.09 -5.76
C ARG A 284 -13.30 42.41 -6.26
N ARG A 285 -12.29 41.63 -5.83
CA ARG A 285 -10.91 41.75 -6.35
C ARG A 285 -10.89 41.56 -7.87
N ASP A 286 -11.52 40.50 -8.36
CA ASP A 286 -11.52 40.17 -9.79
C ASP A 286 -12.25 41.23 -10.62
N ILE A 287 -13.36 41.76 -10.10
CA ILE A 287 -14.09 42.89 -10.70
C ILE A 287 -13.17 44.13 -10.80
N TYR A 288 -12.42 44.44 -9.74
CA TYR A 288 -11.48 45.57 -9.77
C TYR A 288 -10.36 45.34 -10.78
N GLU A 289 -9.87 44.12 -10.91
CA GLU A 289 -8.82 43.76 -11.86
C GLU A 289 -9.28 43.99 -13.31
N VAL A 290 -10.44 43.43 -13.70
CA VAL A 290 -10.94 43.56 -15.07
C VAL A 290 -11.27 45.02 -15.40
N LYS A 291 -11.80 45.80 -14.45
CA LYS A 291 -12.05 47.24 -14.64
C LYS A 291 -10.75 48.02 -14.82
N PHE A 292 -9.78 47.81 -13.94
CA PHE A 292 -8.45 48.42 -14.07
C PHE A 292 -7.86 48.15 -15.45
N LYS A 293 -7.78 46.88 -15.86
CA LYS A 293 -7.23 46.49 -17.15
C LYS A 293 -8.01 47.07 -18.32
N SER A 294 -9.34 47.06 -18.27
CA SER A 294 -10.18 47.63 -19.33
C SER A 294 -9.99 49.15 -19.46
N TYR A 295 -9.91 49.89 -18.35
CA TYR A 295 -9.66 51.33 -18.39
C TYR A 295 -8.25 51.69 -18.88
N VAL A 296 -7.24 50.83 -18.66
CA VAL A 296 -5.91 51.00 -19.30
C VAL A 296 -6.06 50.99 -20.82
N GLU A 297 -6.75 49.99 -21.35
CA GLU A 297 -6.92 49.82 -22.81
C GLU A 297 -7.80 50.92 -23.44
N LEU A 298 -8.76 51.45 -22.68
CA LEU A 298 -9.58 52.60 -23.09
C LEU A 298 -8.83 53.95 -22.99
N GLY A 299 -7.68 54.00 -22.32
CA GLY A 299 -6.93 55.26 -22.10
C GLY A 299 -7.46 56.12 -20.94
N GLU A 300 -8.38 55.59 -20.13
CA GLU A 300 -9.03 56.27 -19.01
C GLU A 300 -8.14 56.24 -17.75
N LYS A 301 -7.17 57.16 -17.70
CA LYS A 301 -6.07 57.13 -16.70
C LYS A 301 -6.54 57.24 -15.24
N GLU A 302 -7.52 58.09 -14.95
CA GLU A 302 -7.98 58.31 -13.57
C GLU A 302 -8.72 57.09 -13.01
N ASP A 303 -9.63 56.52 -13.79
CA ASP A 303 -10.35 55.30 -13.40
C ASP A 303 -9.43 54.09 -13.36
N SER A 304 -8.50 53.95 -14.30
CA SER A 304 -7.45 52.92 -14.25
C SER A 304 -6.66 52.99 -12.94
N LYS A 305 -6.16 54.17 -12.57
CA LYS A 305 -5.41 54.37 -11.33
C LYS A 305 -6.25 54.06 -10.08
N LYS A 306 -7.51 54.48 -10.08
CA LYS A 306 -8.46 54.20 -8.99
C LYS A 306 -8.65 52.69 -8.80
N TYR A 307 -9.00 51.97 -9.86
CA TYR A 307 -9.26 50.53 -9.78
C TYR A 307 -7.99 49.71 -9.54
N MET A 308 -6.83 50.14 -10.05
CA MET A 308 -5.53 49.53 -9.73
C MET A 308 -5.26 49.60 -8.21
N ASN A 309 -5.45 50.76 -7.60
CA ASN A 309 -5.24 50.93 -6.16
C ASN A 309 -6.22 50.10 -5.32
N LEU A 310 -7.48 49.99 -5.75
CA LEU A 310 -8.47 49.15 -5.08
C LEU A 310 -8.13 47.67 -5.20
N TYR A 311 -7.75 47.22 -6.40
CA TYR A 311 -7.29 45.87 -6.67
C TYR A 311 -6.07 45.50 -5.82
N THR A 312 -4.99 46.29 -5.86
CA THR A 312 -3.74 45.99 -5.14
C THR A 312 -3.97 45.89 -3.63
N LYS A 313 -4.67 46.87 -3.03
CA LYS A 313 -4.96 46.86 -1.59
C LYS A 313 -5.77 45.62 -1.18
N LEU A 314 -6.78 45.26 -1.97
CA LEU A 314 -7.62 44.11 -1.67
C LEU A 314 -6.87 42.80 -1.89
N ASN A 315 -6.11 42.69 -2.99
CA ASN A 315 -5.30 41.52 -3.29
C ASN A 315 -4.26 41.23 -2.20
N ASP A 316 -3.52 42.25 -1.75
CA ASP A 316 -2.55 42.11 -0.66
C ASP A 316 -3.22 41.63 0.64
N SER A 317 -4.42 42.14 0.94
CA SER A 317 -5.20 41.68 2.09
C SER A 317 -5.61 40.21 1.96
N LEU A 318 -6.09 39.78 0.79
CA LEU A 318 -6.56 38.41 0.56
C LEU A 318 -5.41 37.40 0.57
N VAL A 319 -4.31 37.70 -0.13
CA VAL A 319 -3.13 36.82 -0.19
C VAL A 319 -2.51 36.61 1.20
N ASN A 320 -2.51 37.65 2.04
CA ASN A 320 -2.03 37.53 3.42
C ASN A 320 -2.92 36.63 4.29
N GLU A 321 -4.23 36.62 4.05
CA GLU A 321 -5.16 35.70 4.72
C GLU A 321 -5.02 34.26 4.21
N GLU A 322 -4.89 34.06 2.89
CA GLU A 322 -4.64 32.73 2.28
C GLU A 322 -3.34 32.09 2.80
N LYS A 323 -2.25 32.87 2.90
CA LYS A 323 -0.98 32.35 3.44
C LYS A 323 -1.11 31.86 4.89
N LYS A 324 -1.96 32.49 5.71
CA LYS A 324 -2.23 32.01 7.07
C LYS A 324 -3.02 30.70 7.07
N SER A 325 -3.94 30.51 6.13
CA SER A 325 -4.80 29.31 6.07
C SER A 325 -4.07 28.07 5.53
N ILE A 326 -3.11 28.22 4.61
CA ILE A 326 -2.39 27.10 3.95
C ILE A 326 -1.22 26.55 4.79
N ASN A 327 -0.45 27.40 5.48
CA ASN A 327 0.80 26.98 6.13
C ASN A 327 0.61 25.98 7.30
N THR A 328 -0.56 25.98 7.95
CA THR A 328 -0.81 25.14 9.13
C THR A 328 -1.30 23.72 8.79
N PRO A 329 -2.29 23.51 7.87
CA PRO A 329 -2.68 22.19 7.38
C PRO A 329 -1.53 21.42 6.75
N VAL A 330 -0.73 22.10 5.92
CA VAL A 330 0.33 21.45 5.14
C VAL A 330 1.30 20.75 6.06
N LYS A 331 1.72 21.44 7.13
CA LYS A 331 2.60 20.88 8.16
C LYS A 331 1.98 19.66 8.85
N LYS A 332 0.71 19.72 9.26
CA LYS A 332 0.04 18.61 9.97
C LYS A 332 -0.10 17.36 9.09
N ILE A 333 -0.49 17.53 7.83
CA ILE A 333 -0.66 16.39 6.90
C ILE A 333 0.71 15.81 6.52
N MET A 334 1.74 16.65 6.34
CA MET A 334 3.11 16.17 6.17
C MET A 334 3.58 15.39 7.40
N ASP A 335 3.29 15.87 8.62
CA ASP A 335 3.66 15.18 9.86
C ASP A 335 2.94 13.81 9.97
N GLU A 336 1.63 13.73 9.66
CA GLU A 336 0.86 12.47 9.64
C GLU A 336 1.39 11.48 8.57
N GLN A 337 1.73 11.96 7.37
CA GLN A 337 2.32 11.12 6.32
C GLN A 337 3.71 10.60 6.70
N VAL A 338 4.52 11.41 7.38
CA VAL A 338 5.82 11.01 7.90
C VAL A 338 5.69 9.93 8.98
N GLU A 339 4.73 10.05 9.90
CA GLU A 339 4.43 9.00 10.88
C GLU A 339 4.00 7.68 10.22
N ILE A 340 3.14 7.73 9.20
CA ILE A 340 2.70 6.53 8.46
C ILE A 340 3.88 5.87 7.72
N HIS A 341 4.74 6.66 7.06
CA HIS A 341 5.89 6.11 6.34
C HIS A 341 6.95 5.53 7.27
N THR A 342 7.23 6.18 8.40
CA THR A 342 8.19 5.68 9.39
C THR A 342 7.72 4.37 10.04
N GLY A 343 6.43 4.24 10.36
CA GLY A 343 5.85 2.98 10.88
C GLY A 343 5.95 1.81 9.89
N ASN A 344 5.67 2.06 8.60
CA ASN A 344 5.79 1.02 7.57
C ASN A 344 7.22 0.52 7.38
N ILE A 345 8.22 1.42 7.44
CA ILE A 345 9.64 1.04 7.36
C ILE A 345 10.05 0.17 8.56
N GLN A 346 9.61 0.51 9.78
CA GLN A 346 9.91 -0.29 10.97
C GLN A 346 9.36 -1.73 10.84
N ASN A 347 8.13 -1.88 10.34
CA ASN A 347 7.54 -3.21 10.10
C ASN A 347 8.32 -4.03 9.07
N ILE A 348 8.76 -3.40 7.97
CA ILE A 348 9.58 -4.06 6.95
C ILE A 348 10.92 -4.52 7.56
N LEU A 349 11.56 -3.69 8.38
CA LEU A 349 12.83 -4.05 9.05
C LEU A 349 12.65 -5.22 10.02
N ILE A 350 11.54 -5.29 10.76
CA ILE A 350 11.23 -6.40 11.67
C ILE A 350 11.03 -7.70 10.87
N VAL A 351 10.26 -7.66 9.79
CA VAL A 351 10.03 -8.84 8.94
C VAL A 351 11.34 -9.32 8.30
N ALA A 352 12.18 -8.39 7.81
CA ALA A 352 13.49 -8.70 7.26
C ALA A 352 14.40 -9.36 8.31
N LEU A 353 14.40 -8.85 9.56
CA LEU A 353 15.18 -9.42 10.66
C LEU A 353 14.73 -10.84 11.00
N ILE A 354 13.42 -11.09 11.11
CA ILE A 354 12.86 -12.42 11.36
C ILE A 354 13.27 -13.39 10.23
N PHE A 355 13.20 -12.95 8.98
CA PHE A 355 13.61 -13.75 7.84
C PHE A 355 15.10 -14.14 7.89
N ILE A 356 15.98 -13.19 8.25
CA ILE A 356 17.41 -13.46 8.44
C ILE A 356 17.64 -14.48 9.57
N ILE A 357 16.94 -14.34 10.70
CA ILE A 357 17.04 -15.27 11.83
C ILE A 357 16.60 -16.68 11.40
N LEU A 358 15.52 -16.80 10.63
CA LEU A 358 15.05 -18.09 10.11
C LEU A 358 16.05 -18.71 9.14
N LEU A 359 16.67 -17.92 8.26
CA LEU A 359 17.73 -18.41 7.37
C LEU A 359 18.95 -18.91 8.15
N LEU A 360 19.38 -18.17 9.19
CA LEU A 360 20.49 -18.57 10.06
C LEU A 360 20.14 -19.85 10.83
N ALA A 361 18.95 -19.94 11.42
CA ALA A 361 18.49 -21.13 12.14
C ALA A 361 18.40 -22.35 11.21
N GLY A 362 17.86 -22.18 10.00
CA GLY A 362 17.80 -23.21 8.97
C GLY A 362 19.19 -23.67 8.52
N GLY A 363 20.11 -22.73 8.32
CA GLY A 363 21.51 -23.01 7.99
C GLY A 363 22.23 -23.80 9.09
N ILE A 364 22.08 -23.38 10.36
CA ILE A 364 22.65 -24.09 11.53
C ILE A 364 22.06 -25.49 11.65
N PHE A 365 20.74 -25.64 11.47
CA PHE A 365 20.07 -26.94 11.52
C PHE A 365 20.58 -27.88 10.43
N PHE A 366 20.68 -27.39 9.19
CA PHE A 366 21.21 -28.17 8.07
C PHE A 366 22.66 -28.57 8.28
N TRP A 367 23.49 -27.64 8.77
CA TRP A 367 24.89 -27.89 9.11
C TRP A 367 25.02 -28.97 10.20
N LYS A 368 24.26 -28.87 11.30
CA LYS A 368 24.24 -29.90 12.36
C LYS A 368 23.80 -31.26 11.84
N ARG A 369 22.76 -31.31 10.99
CA ARG A 369 22.27 -32.55 10.39
C ARG A 369 23.33 -33.20 9.50
N ASN A 370 24.04 -32.39 8.71
CA ASN A 370 25.10 -32.89 7.83
C ASN A 370 26.31 -33.39 8.64
N GLN A 371 26.71 -32.68 9.70
CA GLN A 371 27.77 -33.12 10.61
C GLN A 371 27.44 -34.45 11.29
N LYS A 372 26.17 -34.62 11.75
CA LYS A 372 25.72 -35.88 12.34
C LYS A 372 25.87 -37.06 11.37
N LYS A 373 25.39 -36.92 10.13
CA LYS A 373 25.53 -37.95 9.09
C LYS A 373 27.00 -38.30 8.78
N LEU A 374 27.86 -37.28 8.74
CA LEU A 374 29.28 -37.46 8.48
C LEU A 374 29.95 -38.26 9.60
N HIS A 375 29.60 -37.97 10.86
CA HIS A 375 30.12 -38.71 12.01
C HIS A 375 29.55 -40.14 12.10
N GLU A 376 28.27 -40.36 11.79
CA GLU A 376 27.68 -41.71 11.70
C GLU A 376 28.43 -42.60 10.68
N SER A 377 28.86 -42.02 9.55
CA SER A 377 29.63 -42.75 8.52
C SER A 377 31.06 -43.09 8.99
N TYR A 378 31.68 -42.19 9.76
CA TYR A 378 32.96 -42.44 10.42
C TYR A 378 32.86 -43.60 11.41
N GLU A 379 31.89 -43.55 12.33
CA GLU A 379 31.67 -44.60 13.33
C GLU A 379 31.40 -45.96 12.69
N ALA A 380 30.62 -46.01 11.60
CA ALA A 380 30.40 -47.24 10.86
C ALA A 380 31.71 -47.84 10.33
N THR A 381 32.60 -47.01 9.78
CA THR A 381 33.91 -47.45 9.29
C THR A 381 34.79 -47.94 10.44
N ILE A 382 34.83 -47.23 11.57
CA ILE A 382 35.59 -47.64 12.77
C ILE A 382 35.09 -48.96 13.34
N ASN A 383 33.76 -49.14 13.43
CA ASN A 383 33.18 -50.39 13.92
C ASN A 383 33.50 -51.58 13.00
N ASN A 384 33.49 -51.38 11.68
CA ASN A 384 33.92 -52.41 10.74
C ASN A 384 35.40 -52.80 10.93
N LEU A 385 36.28 -51.83 11.19
CA LEU A 385 37.70 -52.09 11.46
C LEU A 385 37.89 -52.84 12.80
N LYS A 386 37.15 -52.47 13.85
CA LYS A 386 37.14 -53.19 15.14
C LYS A 386 36.67 -54.64 14.99
N ASN A 387 35.59 -54.88 14.25
CA ASN A 387 35.01 -56.21 14.08
C ASN A 387 35.89 -57.12 13.20
N THR A 388 36.55 -56.57 12.18
CA THR A 388 37.46 -57.32 11.30
C THR A 388 38.70 -57.83 12.06
N ASN A 389 39.16 -57.09 13.08
CA ASN A 389 40.31 -57.47 13.89
C ASN A 389 39.98 -58.45 15.04
N ASN A 390 38.70 -58.79 15.27
CA ASN A 390 38.23 -59.63 16.39
C ASN A 390 37.63 -60.99 15.99
N LEU A 391 37.75 -61.43 14.73
CA LEU A 391 37.23 -62.73 14.27
C LEU A 391 38.36 -63.77 14.06
N PRO A 392 38.32 -64.95 14.69
CA PRO A 392 39.11 -66.09 14.25
C PRO A 392 38.58 -66.60 12.91
N ALA A 393 39.49 -66.98 12.00
CA ALA A 393 39.18 -67.46 10.65
C ALA A 393 38.20 -68.64 10.68
N GLN A 394 36.94 -68.40 10.30
CA GLN A 394 35.97 -69.45 10.01
C GLN A 394 35.94 -69.72 8.50
N ASN A 395 36.20 -70.97 8.13
CA ASN A 395 35.96 -71.52 6.81
C ASN A 395 34.43 -71.54 6.55
N ILE A 396 33.94 -70.64 5.70
CA ILE A 396 32.57 -70.71 5.19
C ILE A 396 32.58 -71.58 3.92
N PRO A 397 31.81 -72.69 3.86
CA PRO A 397 31.59 -73.42 2.62
C PRO A 397 30.83 -72.54 1.61
N LEU A 398 31.42 -72.33 0.43
CA LEU A 398 30.76 -71.67 -0.70
C LEU A 398 29.67 -72.59 -1.28
N GLU A 399 28.40 -72.32 -0.98
CA GLU A 399 27.29 -72.82 -1.77
C GLU A 399 27.25 -72.06 -3.11
N ILE A 400 27.39 -72.80 -4.21
CA ILE A 400 27.38 -72.27 -5.58
C ILE A 400 25.95 -72.41 -6.11
N SER A 401 25.19 -71.32 -6.12
CA SER A 401 23.96 -71.24 -6.94
C SER A 401 23.94 -69.92 -7.72
N ALA A 402 24.27 -69.96 -9.00
CA ALA A 402 23.83 -68.96 -9.99
C ALA A 402 24.16 -69.38 -11.43
N GLU A 403 23.25 -69.01 -12.33
CA GLU A 403 23.18 -69.32 -13.76
C GLU A 403 24.45 -68.97 -14.57
N LYS A 404 24.84 -69.89 -15.46
CA LYS A 404 26.07 -69.84 -16.26
C LYS A 404 25.89 -68.97 -17.51
N SER A 405 26.53 -67.80 -17.54
CA SER A 405 26.72 -67.02 -18.78
C SER A 405 28.04 -67.34 -19.51
N ILE A 406 28.90 -68.19 -18.95
CA ILE A 406 30.16 -68.67 -19.55
C ILE A 406 30.46 -70.11 -19.11
N ASN A 407 30.91 -70.99 -20.02
CA ASN A 407 31.41 -72.34 -19.73
C ASN A 407 32.77 -72.28 -19.01
N ILE A 408 32.78 -71.85 -17.75
CA ILE A 408 33.93 -72.01 -16.83
C ILE A 408 33.62 -73.22 -15.95
N THR A 409 34.54 -74.18 -15.85
CA THR A 409 34.36 -75.32 -14.95
C THR A 409 34.44 -74.86 -13.49
N ASP A 410 33.62 -75.47 -12.62
CA ASP A 410 33.54 -75.10 -11.20
C ASP A 410 34.92 -75.25 -10.51
N GLU A 411 35.75 -76.19 -10.97
CA GLU A 411 37.13 -76.37 -10.53
C GLU A 411 38.05 -75.20 -10.91
N THR A 412 37.90 -74.63 -12.11
CA THR A 412 38.64 -73.44 -12.55
C THR A 412 38.24 -72.20 -11.74
N VAL A 413 36.95 -72.03 -11.46
CA VAL A 413 36.44 -70.93 -10.61
C VAL A 413 37.07 -71.02 -9.22
N LYS A 414 36.99 -72.20 -8.58
CA LYS A 414 37.56 -72.44 -7.25
C LYS A 414 39.07 -72.17 -7.21
N MET A 415 39.80 -72.63 -8.23
CA MET A 415 41.25 -72.37 -8.34
C MET A 415 41.54 -70.87 -8.42
N ILE A 416 40.80 -70.12 -9.24
CA ILE A 416 41.01 -68.67 -9.41
C ILE A 416 40.66 -67.92 -8.11
N LEU A 417 39.58 -68.31 -7.40
CA LEU A 417 39.22 -67.71 -6.11
C LEU A 417 40.31 -67.91 -5.06
N ILE A 418 40.90 -69.11 -4.95
CA ILE A 418 42.03 -69.38 -4.05
C ILE A 418 43.24 -68.52 -4.41
N LYS A 419 43.54 -68.35 -5.70
CA LYS A 419 44.64 -67.50 -6.17
C LYS A 419 44.36 -66.02 -5.88
N LEU A 420 43.11 -65.56 -6.01
CA LEU A 420 42.68 -64.21 -5.64
C LEU A 420 42.83 -63.97 -4.13
N GLU A 421 42.46 -64.92 -3.29
CA GLU A 421 42.65 -64.81 -1.84
C GLU A 421 44.13 -64.69 -1.46
N LYS A 422 45.01 -65.48 -2.11
CA LYS A 422 46.47 -65.35 -1.96
C LYS A 422 46.97 -63.99 -2.43
N PHE A 423 46.42 -63.48 -3.53
CA PHE A 423 46.75 -62.15 -4.06
C PHE A 423 46.35 -61.04 -3.06
N GLU A 424 45.14 -61.08 -2.51
CA GLU A 424 44.67 -60.16 -1.47
C GLU A 424 45.61 -60.16 -0.26
N LYS A 425 45.94 -61.34 0.27
CA LYS A 425 46.87 -61.49 1.41
C LYS A 425 48.28 -60.98 1.10
N SER A 426 48.72 -61.06 -0.16
CA SER A 426 50.06 -60.61 -0.59
C SER A 426 50.22 -59.09 -0.72
N GLN A 427 49.14 -58.32 -0.61
CA GLN A 427 49.14 -56.85 -0.77
C GLN A 427 49.67 -56.34 -2.13
N LYS A 428 49.84 -57.22 -3.11
CA LYS A 428 50.29 -56.86 -4.47
C LYS A 428 49.34 -55.90 -5.19
N PHE A 429 48.11 -55.73 -4.68
CA PHE A 429 47.15 -54.74 -5.19
C PHE A 429 47.62 -53.28 -5.06
N ILE A 430 48.64 -53.00 -4.25
CA ILE A 430 49.21 -51.66 -4.06
C ILE A 430 50.12 -51.24 -5.24
N LYS A 431 50.53 -52.17 -6.11
CA LYS A 431 51.37 -51.85 -7.27
C LYS A 431 50.66 -50.87 -8.21
N LYS A 432 51.34 -49.77 -8.58
CA LYS A 432 50.78 -48.69 -9.42
C LYS A 432 50.35 -49.17 -10.81
N ASP A 433 51.10 -50.10 -11.41
CA ASP A 433 50.87 -50.59 -12.77
C ASP A 433 50.01 -51.86 -12.83
N LEU A 434 49.27 -52.17 -11.77
CA LEU A 434 48.40 -53.34 -11.75
C LEU A 434 47.19 -53.13 -12.68
N SER A 435 47.18 -53.86 -13.80
CA SER A 435 46.06 -53.97 -14.73
C SER A 435 45.37 -55.33 -14.60
N LEU A 436 44.12 -55.42 -15.08
CA LEU A 436 43.40 -56.68 -15.18
C LEU A 436 44.19 -57.72 -15.97
N THR A 437 44.88 -57.28 -17.03
CA THR A 437 45.75 -58.13 -17.86
C THR A 437 46.95 -58.66 -17.08
N SER A 438 47.66 -57.80 -16.36
CA SER A 438 48.79 -58.26 -15.54
C SER A 438 48.35 -59.20 -14.42
N LEU A 439 47.20 -58.94 -13.79
CA LEU A 439 46.68 -59.82 -12.75
C LEU A 439 46.23 -61.18 -13.32
N ALA A 440 45.58 -61.19 -14.49
CA ALA A 440 45.20 -62.44 -15.16
C ALA A 440 46.43 -63.31 -15.45
N ASN A 441 47.51 -62.70 -15.95
CA ASN A 441 48.77 -63.38 -16.20
C ASN A 441 49.40 -63.91 -14.90
N ASP A 442 49.46 -63.08 -13.84
CA ASP A 442 50.01 -63.48 -12.52
C ASP A 442 49.24 -64.66 -11.90
N LEU A 443 47.93 -64.77 -12.15
CA LEU A 443 47.08 -65.86 -11.67
C LEU A 443 47.02 -67.05 -12.65
N ASN A 444 47.76 -67.01 -13.76
CA ASN A 444 47.71 -68.00 -14.85
C ASN A 444 46.26 -68.26 -15.33
N THR A 445 45.56 -67.19 -15.70
CA THR A 445 44.20 -67.22 -16.28
C THR A 445 44.06 -66.17 -17.39
N ASN A 446 42.91 -66.13 -18.07
CA ASN A 446 42.61 -65.09 -19.05
C ASN A 446 41.79 -63.94 -18.43
N THR A 447 41.87 -62.75 -19.04
CA THR A 447 41.23 -61.52 -18.55
C THR A 447 39.70 -61.63 -18.48
N ARG A 448 39.09 -62.37 -19.43
CA ARG A 448 37.64 -62.61 -19.46
C ARG A 448 37.19 -63.40 -18.23
N TYR A 449 37.87 -64.51 -17.92
CA TYR A 449 37.55 -65.36 -16.77
C TYR A 449 37.76 -64.59 -15.47
N LEU A 450 38.87 -63.86 -15.35
CA LEU A 450 39.15 -63.09 -14.14
C LEU A 450 38.12 -61.96 -13.93
N SER A 451 37.78 -61.20 -14.98
CA SER A 451 36.80 -60.12 -14.87
C SER A 451 35.42 -60.64 -14.45
N GLU A 452 34.99 -61.76 -15.02
CA GLU A 452 33.67 -62.35 -14.73
C GLU A 452 33.64 -62.97 -13.34
N ILE A 453 34.71 -63.63 -12.90
CA ILE A 453 34.83 -64.15 -11.54
C ILE A 453 34.85 -63.00 -10.51
N ILE A 454 35.58 -61.91 -10.75
CA ILE A 454 35.55 -60.75 -9.86
C ILE A 454 34.15 -60.13 -9.83
N LYS A 455 33.51 -59.98 -10.99
CA LYS A 455 32.14 -59.44 -11.08
C LYS A 455 31.13 -60.29 -10.34
N GLN A 456 31.21 -61.61 -10.48
CA GLN A 456 30.25 -62.55 -9.92
C GLN A 456 30.49 -62.82 -8.42
N TYR A 457 31.74 -62.99 -7.98
CA TYR A 457 32.05 -63.46 -6.62
C TYR A 457 32.58 -62.38 -5.69
N LYS A 458 32.97 -61.21 -6.22
CA LYS A 458 33.36 -60.03 -5.41
C LYS A 458 32.37 -58.87 -5.60
N GLU A 459 31.27 -59.12 -6.31
CA GLU A 459 30.19 -58.17 -6.63
C GLU A 459 30.67 -56.80 -7.13
N ASN A 460 31.80 -56.79 -7.84
CA ASN A 460 32.48 -55.56 -8.24
C ASN A 460 33.10 -55.69 -9.62
N ASN A 461 33.25 -54.58 -10.33
CA ASN A 461 34.17 -54.55 -11.47
C ASN A 461 35.63 -54.54 -10.97
N TYR A 462 36.58 -54.92 -11.83
CA TYR A 462 38.01 -54.98 -11.48
C TYR A 462 38.51 -53.70 -10.79
N ASN A 463 38.16 -52.52 -11.31
CA ASN A 463 38.62 -51.24 -10.76
C ASN A 463 38.07 -51.02 -9.34
N ASN A 464 36.77 -51.21 -9.12
CA ASN A 464 36.16 -51.08 -7.79
C ASN A 464 36.73 -52.12 -6.81
N TYR A 465 36.94 -53.36 -7.26
CA TYR A 465 37.53 -54.42 -6.43
C TYR A 465 38.94 -54.05 -5.95
N ILE A 466 39.83 -53.65 -6.86
CA ILE A 466 41.19 -53.22 -6.48
C ILE A 466 41.15 -51.96 -5.62
N ASN A 467 40.31 -50.99 -5.97
CA ASN A 467 40.18 -49.76 -5.18
C ASN A 467 39.67 -50.03 -3.77
N GLY A 468 38.69 -50.93 -3.59
CA GLY A 468 38.22 -51.37 -2.27
C GLY A 468 39.34 -51.95 -1.43
N LEU A 469 40.13 -52.88 -1.98
CA LEU A 469 41.30 -53.45 -1.30
C LEU A 469 42.32 -52.38 -0.88
N ARG A 470 42.60 -51.41 -1.76
CA ARG A 470 43.53 -50.30 -1.48
C ARG A 470 43.01 -49.39 -0.38
N ILE A 471 41.71 -49.05 -0.38
CA ILE A 471 41.10 -48.25 0.69
C ILE A 471 41.11 -49.03 2.01
N SER A 472 40.69 -50.30 2.02
CA SER A 472 40.73 -51.14 3.23
C SER A 472 42.14 -51.25 3.81
N TYR A 473 43.16 -51.38 2.95
CA TYR A 473 44.56 -51.40 3.37
C TYR A 473 44.96 -50.10 4.08
N ILE A 474 44.68 -48.94 3.48
CA ILE A 474 45.11 -47.67 4.06
C ILE A 474 44.28 -47.29 5.30
N THR A 475 42.99 -47.62 5.36
CA THR A 475 42.17 -47.40 6.56
C THR A 475 42.66 -48.26 7.72
N ASN A 476 43.04 -49.53 7.47
CA ASN A 476 43.68 -50.38 8.49
C ASN A 476 45.02 -49.80 8.95
N LYS A 477 45.88 -49.36 8.03
CA LYS A 477 47.16 -48.72 8.39
C LYS A 477 46.97 -47.45 9.23
N LEU A 478 46.00 -46.60 8.88
CA LEU A 478 45.65 -45.40 9.63
C LEU A 478 45.08 -45.71 11.02
N TYR A 479 44.31 -46.79 11.14
CA TYR A 479 43.74 -47.25 12.40
C TYR A 479 44.82 -47.81 13.33
N GLU A 480 45.64 -48.75 12.85
CA GLU A 480 46.62 -49.49 13.65
C GLU A 480 47.90 -48.71 13.95
N ASN A 481 48.35 -47.83 13.05
CA ASN A 481 49.66 -47.18 13.13
C ASN A 481 49.52 -45.66 13.18
N PRO A 482 49.59 -45.02 14.37
CA PRO A 482 49.42 -43.57 14.52
C PRO A 482 50.36 -42.73 13.64
N ILE A 483 51.57 -43.21 13.34
CA ILE A 483 52.52 -42.50 12.45
C ILE A 483 51.95 -42.23 11.05
N TYR A 484 51.07 -43.09 10.54
CA TYR A 484 50.43 -42.89 9.24
C TYR A 484 49.47 -41.69 9.24
N ARG A 485 49.00 -41.25 10.41
CA ARG A 485 48.12 -40.08 10.58
C ARG A 485 48.87 -38.76 10.41
N GLU A 486 50.20 -38.78 10.43
CA GLU A 486 51.06 -37.61 10.23
C GLU A 486 51.49 -37.42 8.76
N TYR A 487 51.29 -38.43 7.91
CA TYR A 487 51.64 -38.32 6.51
C TYR A 487 50.67 -37.43 5.72
N LYS A 488 51.21 -36.75 4.70
CA LYS A 488 50.40 -35.99 3.74
C LYS A 488 49.46 -36.93 2.98
N ILE A 489 48.24 -36.47 2.69
CA ILE A 489 47.24 -37.25 1.91
C ILE A 489 47.81 -37.74 0.56
N SER A 490 48.67 -36.96 -0.10
CA SER A 490 49.35 -37.36 -1.33
C SER A 490 50.25 -38.58 -1.14
N TYR A 491 50.95 -38.67 0.00
CA TYR A 491 51.78 -39.81 0.34
C TYR A 491 50.91 -41.04 0.65
N LEU A 492 49.82 -40.89 1.40
CA LEU A 492 48.91 -41.99 1.68
C LEU A 492 48.29 -42.57 0.40
N ALA A 493 47.90 -41.71 -0.54
CA ALA A 493 47.41 -42.10 -1.86
C ALA A 493 48.44 -42.97 -2.60
N GLU A 494 49.70 -42.52 -2.65
CA GLU A 494 50.79 -43.26 -3.26
C GLU A 494 51.08 -44.59 -2.54
N ALA A 495 51.09 -44.58 -1.20
CA ALA A 495 51.39 -45.73 -0.37
C ALA A 495 50.34 -46.86 -0.46
N CYS A 496 49.12 -46.55 -0.89
CA CYS A 496 48.09 -47.55 -1.18
C CYS A 496 47.84 -47.75 -2.69
N GLY A 497 48.68 -47.19 -3.56
CA GLY A 497 48.70 -47.52 -4.99
C GLY A 497 47.83 -46.67 -5.90
N PHE A 498 47.34 -45.52 -5.45
CA PHE A 498 46.63 -44.56 -6.31
C PHE A 498 47.59 -43.67 -7.09
N SER A 499 47.20 -43.33 -8.32
CA SER A 499 47.97 -42.49 -9.24
C SER A 499 47.87 -40.99 -8.93
N SER A 500 46.80 -40.55 -8.27
CA SER A 500 46.64 -39.16 -7.84
C SER A 500 45.91 -39.02 -6.51
N ARG A 501 46.17 -37.91 -5.83
CA ARG A 501 45.53 -37.53 -4.56
C ARG A 501 44.03 -37.34 -4.74
N GLU A 502 43.61 -36.78 -5.87
CA GLU A 502 42.22 -36.42 -6.17
C GLU A 502 41.39 -37.70 -6.35
N VAL A 503 41.90 -38.66 -7.13
CA VAL A 503 41.25 -39.95 -7.35
C VAL A 503 41.17 -40.73 -6.04
N PHE A 504 42.25 -40.74 -5.25
CA PHE A 504 42.25 -41.32 -3.91
C PHE A 504 41.18 -40.70 -3.01
N ALA A 505 41.10 -39.37 -2.92
CA ALA A 505 40.16 -38.69 -2.03
C ALA A 505 38.70 -38.97 -2.39
N VAL A 506 38.37 -39.02 -3.70
CA VAL A 506 37.02 -39.35 -4.18
C VAL A 506 36.66 -40.79 -3.83
N ILE A 507 37.55 -41.74 -4.12
CA ILE A 507 37.31 -43.17 -3.87
C ILE A 507 37.27 -43.45 -2.37
N PHE A 508 38.19 -42.90 -1.59
CA PHE A 508 38.19 -43.02 -0.13
C PHE A 508 36.86 -42.55 0.46
N LYS A 509 36.34 -41.39 0.02
CA LYS A 509 35.04 -40.88 0.47
C LYS A 509 33.88 -41.76 0.03
N LYS A 510 33.95 -42.34 -1.17
CA LYS A 510 32.93 -43.28 -1.66
C LYS A 510 32.87 -44.55 -0.81
N GLU A 511 34.02 -45.11 -0.46
CA GLU A 511 34.12 -46.38 0.30
C GLU A 511 33.90 -46.19 1.81
N THR A 512 34.29 -45.06 2.40
CA THR A 512 34.22 -44.81 3.86
C THR A 512 33.11 -43.84 4.28
N GLY A 513 32.46 -43.17 3.31
CA GLY A 513 31.49 -42.10 3.55
C GLY A 513 32.09 -40.75 3.99
N VAL A 514 33.39 -40.68 4.32
CA VAL A 514 34.08 -39.49 4.84
C VAL A 514 35.35 -39.17 4.06
N SER A 515 35.82 -37.91 4.08
CA SER A 515 37.09 -37.58 3.41
C SER A 515 38.30 -38.14 4.20
N PRO A 516 39.45 -38.40 3.54
CA PRO A 516 40.66 -38.83 4.22
C PRO A 516 41.06 -37.92 5.38
N SER A 517 40.97 -36.59 5.19
CA SER A 517 41.28 -35.61 6.23
C SER A 517 40.31 -35.68 7.42
N TYR A 518 39.01 -35.86 7.17
CA TYR A 518 38.03 -36.02 8.24
C TYR A 518 38.29 -37.31 9.04
N PHE A 519 38.55 -38.41 8.35
CA PHE A 519 38.85 -39.70 8.97
C PHE A 519 40.11 -39.64 9.86
N ILE A 520 41.20 -39.06 9.36
CA ILE A 520 42.46 -38.89 10.11
C ILE A 520 42.29 -37.99 11.33
N ASN A 521 41.59 -36.85 11.17
CA ASN A 521 41.39 -35.90 12.27
C ASN A 521 40.57 -36.52 13.41
N ASN A 522 39.51 -37.27 13.10
CA ASN A 522 38.73 -37.96 14.14
C ASN A 522 39.54 -39.09 14.78
N LEU A 523 40.31 -39.88 14.03
CA LEU A 523 41.21 -40.88 14.62
C LEU A 523 42.25 -40.29 15.58
N LYS A 524 42.78 -39.10 15.28
CA LYS A 524 43.68 -38.36 16.19
C LYS A 524 42.95 -37.92 17.45
N LYS A 525 41.72 -37.43 17.31
CA LYS A 525 40.88 -37.02 18.43
C LYS A 525 40.54 -38.20 19.35
N ASP A 526 40.10 -39.32 18.80
CA ASP A 526 39.77 -40.53 19.55
C ASP A 526 40.99 -41.07 20.31
N SER A 527 42.20 -41.00 19.72
CA SER A 527 43.42 -41.40 20.43
C SER A 527 43.76 -40.48 21.61
N LEU A 528 43.47 -39.19 21.51
CA LEU A 528 43.69 -38.24 22.61
C LEU A 528 42.66 -38.46 23.73
N GLU A 529 41.39 -38.72 23.39
CA GLU A 529 40.33 -39.03 24.36
C GLU A 529 40.55 -40.37 25.08
N SER A 530 41.28 -41.33 24.48
CA SER A 530 41.67 -42.59 25.14
C SER A 530 42.86 -42.47 26.11
N LEU A 531 43.59 -41.34 26.08
CA LEU A 531 44.76 -41.05 26.91
C LEU A 531 44.44 -40.09 28.08
N SER A 532 43.26 -39.45 28.06
CA SER A 532 42.69 -38.61 29.10
C SER A 532 41.69 -39.39 29.95
#